data_AF-A0A948T2E4-F1
#
_entry.id   AF-A0A948T2E4-F1
#
_cell.length_a   1.000
_cell.length_b   1.000
_cell.length_c   1.000
_cell.angle_alpha   90.00
_cell.angle_beta   90.00
_cell.angle_gamma   90.00
#
_symmetry.space_group_name_H-M   'P 1'
#
loop_
_entity.id
_entity.type
_entity.pdbx_description
1 polymer ?
#
loop_
_entity_poly.entity_id
_entity_poly.type
_entity_poly.pdbx_seq_one_letter_code
_entity_poly.pdbx_strand_id
1 'polypeptide(L)'
;MPEGYTHIRTARQAAEFAGIQPKDPAAFGAGANGPDPLFCYQVWKPAAKRTENLPVLGQRLHQENTGAFLASLIAGARTPTQRSYVLGFLCHYATDCVMHPYVAA
;
A
#
# COMPACT_ATOMS: atom_id res chain seq x y z
N MET A 1 -4.99 -1.91 12.29
CA MET A 1 -3.94 -0.97 12.70
C MET A 1 -4.43 0.44 12.31
N PRO A 2 -4.26 1.47 13.16
CA PRO A 2 -4.69 2.84 12.83
C PRO A 2 -4.13 3.36 11.50
N GLU A 3 -2.91 2.94 11.15
CA GLU A 3 -2.21 3.22 9.89
C GLU A 3 -3.03 2.83 8.64
N GLY A 4 -3.51 1.59 8.56
CA GLY A 4 -4.31 1.15 7.41
C GLY A 4 -5.62 1.94 7.23
N TYR A 5 -6.20 2.46 8.31
CA TYR A 5 -7.37 3.34 8.22
C TYR A 5 -7.00 4.71 7.64
N THR A 6 -5.88 5.29 8.07
CA THR A 6 -5.35 6.55 7.53
C THR A 6 -5.10 6.43 6.03
N HIS A 7 -4.41 5.39 5.58
CA HIS A 7 -4.14 5.19 4.16
C HIS A 7 -5.40 5.09 3.30
N ILE A 8 -6.39 4.28 3.73
CA ILE A 8 -7.65 4.14 2.99
C ILE A 8 -8.38 5.49 2.92
N ARG A 9 -8.41 6.26 4.01
CA ARG A 9 -9.06 7.57 4.02
C ARG A 9 -8.35 8.58 3.12
N THR A 10 -7.03 8.67 3.21
CA THR A 10 -6.24 9.56 2.36
C THR A 10 -6.42 9.20 0.89
N ALA A 11 -6.38 7.91 0.54
CA ALA A 11 -6.61 7.45 -0.83
C ALA A 11 -8.02 7.81 -1.34
N ARG A 12 -9.06 7.60 -0.53
CA ARG A 12 -10.44 8.00 -0.89
C ARG A 12 -10.55 9.50 -1.12
N GLN A 13 -9.98 10.31 -0.23
CA GLN A 13 -10.01 11.76 -0.36
C GLN A 13 -9.27 12.24 -1.61
N ALA A 14 -8.13 11.61 -1.94
CA ALA A 14 -7.36 11.91 -3.14
C ALA A 14 -8.14 11.54 -4.42
N ALA A 15 -8.81 10.39 -4.43
CA ALA A 15 -9.65 9.97 -5.56
C ALA A 15 -10.83 10.94 -5.77
N GLU A 16 -11.51 11.35 -4.68
CA GLU A 16 -12.57 12.37 -4.73
C GLU A 16 -12.05 13.70 -5.29
N PHE A 17 -10.92 14.20 -4.77
CA PHE A 17 -10.33 15.45 -5.22
C PHE A 17 -9.92 15.41 -6.69
N ALA A 18 -9.42 14.27 -7.17
CA ALA A 18 -9.05 14.07 -8.57
C ALA A 18 -10.25 13.79 -9.50
N GLY A 19 -11.48 13.67 -8.97
CA GLY A 19 -12.65 13.28 -9.75
C GLY A 19 -12.57 11.84 -10.28
N ILE A 20 -11.77 10.98 -9.65
CA ILE A 20 -11.55 9.58 -10.06
C ILE A 20 -12.48 8.69 -9.25
N GLN A 21 -13.22 7.83 -9.94
CA GLN A 21 -14.06 6.79 -9.33
C GLN A 21 -13.42 5.41 -9.59
N PRO A 22 -12.75 4.79 -8.60
CA PRO A 22 -12.20 3.46 -8.75
C PRO A 22 -13.30 2.47 -9.13
N LYS A 23 -13.03 1.61 -10.12
CA LYS A 23 -14.02 0.64 -10.62
C LYS A 23 -14.24 -0.53 -9.66
N ASP A 24 -13.26 -0.80 -8.81
CA ASP A 24 -13.31 -1.82 -7.77
C ASP A 24 -12.84 -1.20 -6.44
N PRO A 25 -13.79 -0.79 -5.58
CA PRO A 25 -13.46 -0.14 -4.31
C PRO A 25 -12.70 -1.05 -3.34
N ALA A 26 -12.90 -2.37 -3.40
CA ALA A 26 -12.21 -3.32 -2.54
C ALA A 26 -10.74 -3.44 -2.97
N ALA A 27 -10.49 -3.57 -4.28
CA ALA A 27 -9.14 -3.58 -4.82
C ALA A 27 -8.42 -2.24 -4.58
N PHE A 28 -9.13 -1.12 -4.73
CA PHE A 28 -8.59 0.21 -4.39
C PHE A 28 -8.19 0.29 -2.91
N GLY A 29 -9.04 -0.15 -2.00
CA GLY A 29 -8.72 -0.20 -0.57
C GLY A 29 -7.55 -1.13 -0.25
N ALA A 30 -7.47 -2.29 -0.90
CA ALA A 30 -6.34 -3.21 -0.75
C ALA A 30 -5.03 -2.57 -1.23
N GLY A 31 -5.05 -1.91 -2.39
CA GLY A 31 -3.90 -1.16 -2.91
C GLY A 31 -3.51 0.01 -2.00
N ALA A 32 -4.48 0.72 -1.43
CA ALA A 32 -4.23 1.82 -0.50
C ALA A 32 -3.49 1.39 0.77
N ASN A 33 -3.55 0.11 1.18
CA ASN A 33 -2.72 -0.36 2.30
C ASN A 33 -1.30 -0.74 1.86
N GLY A 34 -0.98 -0.68 0.56
CA GLY A 34 0.35 -0.97 0.06
C GLY A 34 0.88 -2.34 0.51
N PRO A 35 2.17 -2.44 0.87
CA PRO A 35 2.76 -3.63 1.46
C PRO A 35 2.61 -3.72 2.98
N ASP A 36 2.00 -2.75 3.67
CA ASP A 36 1.94 -2.70 5.14
C ASP A 36 1.34 -3.93 5.82
N PRO A 37 0.31 -4.61 5.25
CA PRO A 37 -0.22 -5.83 5.84
C PRO A 37 0.85 -6.92 6.05
N LEU A 38 1.96 -6.88 5.31
CA LEU A 38 3.09 -7.81 5.47
C LEU A 38 3.78 -7.66 6.84
N PHE A 39 3.79 -6.47 7.45
CA PHE A 39 4.31 -6.27 8.80
C PHE A 39 3.45 -6.95 9.87
N CYS A 40 2.16 -7.17 9.57
CA CYS A 40 1.22 -7.85 10.46
C CYS A 40 1.21 -9.37 10.28
N TYR A 41 2.03 -9.93 9.39
CA TYR A 41 2.06 -11.37 9.13
C TYR A 41 2.50 -12.16 10.37
N GLN A 42 1.61 -13.02 10.86
CA GLN A 42 1.84 -13.91 12.00
C GLN A 42 2.35 -13.18 13.26
N VAL A 43 1.95 -11.92 13.47
CA VAL A 43 2.40 -11.15 14.66
C VAL A 43 1.98 -11.79 15.98
N TRP A 44 0.90 -12.58 15.97
CA TRP A 44 0.40 -13.35 17.11
C TRP A 44 1.29 -14.56 17.47
N LYS A 45 2.25 -14.94 16.63
CA LYS A 45 3.23 -15.99 16.93
C LYS A 45 4.53 -15.38 17.48
N PRO A 46 5.24 -16.08 18.39
CA PRO A 46 6.61 -15.74 18.75
C PRO A 46 7.49 -15.65 17.49
N ALA A 47 8.43 -14.69 17.45
CA ALA A 47 9.26 -14.42 16.27
C ALA A 47 9.94 -15.68 15.71
N ALA A 48 10.49 -16.54 16.59
CA ALA A 48 11.13 -17.80 16.22
C ALA A 48 10.20 -18.87 15.60
N LYS A 49 8.88 -18.69 15.67
CA LYS A 49 7.86 -19.61 15.12
C LYS A 49 7.13 -19.03 13.90
N ARG A 50 7.57 -17.87 13.38
CA ARG A 50 7.03 -17.30 12.15
C ARG A 50 7.62 -18.04 10.96
N THR A 51 6.78 -18.39 9.99
CA THR A 51 7.19 -19.20 8.83
C THR A 51 7.98 -18.39 7.82
N GLU A 52 7.41 -17.26 7.41
CA GLU A 52 7.99 -16.36 6.40
C GLU A 52 8.31 -15.01 7.05
N ASN A 53 9.45 -14.43 6.68
CA ASN A 53 9.82 -13.10 7.14
C ASN A 53 9.23 -12.01 6.24
N LEU A 54 7.89 -12.00 6.14
CA LEU A 54 7.17 -11.00 5.35
C LEU A 54 7.37 -9.56 5.84
N PRO A 55 7.61 -9.27 7.13
CA PRO A 55 7.98 -7.92 7.55
C PRO A 55 9.24 -7.39 6.83
N VAL A 56 10.26 -8.24 6.62
CA VAL A 56 11.44 -7.86 5.83
C VAL A 56 11.08 -7.59 4.38
N LEU A 57 10.22 -8.41 3.77
CA LEU A 57 9.75 -8.13 2.40
C LEU A 57 8.98 -6.80 2.33
N GLY A 58 8.10 -6.53 3.30
CA GLY A 58 7.38 -5.26 3.42
C GLY A 58 8.32 -4.08 3.50
N GLN A 59 9.37 -4.17 4.33
CA GLN A 59 10.40 -3.14 4.42
C GLN A 59 11.13 -2.92 3.08
N ARG A 60 11.51 -4.00 2.39
CA ARG A 60 12.20 -3.91 1.09
C ARG A 60 11.33 -3.24 0.03
N LEU A 61 10.03 -3.51 0.01
CA LEU A 61 9.10 -2.85 -0.93
C LEU A 61 9.02 -1.32 -0.69
N HIS A 62 9.22 -0.86 0.54
CA HIS A 62 9.28 0.57 0.89
C HIS A 62 10.64 1.23 0.57
N GLN A 63 11.73 0.47 0.54
CA GLN A 63 13.09 1.03 0.52
C GLN A 63 13.86 0.75 -0.79
N GLU A 64 13.59 -0.36 -1.44
CA GLU A 64 14.37 -0.85 -2.58
C GLU A 64 13.55 -0.77 -3.88
N ASN A 65 14.11 -0.10 -4.89
CA ASN A 65 13.56 -0.08 -6.26
C ASN A 65 12.06 0.31 -6.32
N THR A 66 11.55 1.07 -5.35
CA THR A 66 10.11 1.37 -5.22
C THR A 66 9.55 2.03 -6.49
N GLY A 67 10.28 2.97 -7.09
CA GLY A 67 9.88 3.59 -8.35
C GLY A 67 9.76 2.59 -9.51
N ALA A 68 10.70 1.65 -9.63
CA ALA A 68 10.65 0.61 -10.66
C ALA A 68 9.49 -0.36 -10.43
N PHE A 69 9.22 -0.71 -9.16
CA PHE A 69 8.07 -1.52 -8.78
C PHE A 69 6.74 -0.85 -9.14
N LEU A 70 6.58 0.45 -8.81
CA LEU A 70 5.39 1.23 -9.17
C LEU A 70 5.20 1.32 -10.69
N ALA A 71 6.28 1.56 -11.44
CA ALA A 71 6.23 1.59 -12.90
C ALA A 71 5.77 0.23 -13.47
N SER A 72 6.26 -0.88 -12.90
CA SER A 72 5.82 -2.22 -13.28
C SER A 72 4.36 -2.48 -12.94
N LEU A 73 3.86 -2.01 -11.79
CA LEU A 73 2.45 -2.11 -11.43
C LEU A 73 1.56 -1.39 -12.45
N ILE A 74 1.92 -0.15 -12.80
CA ILE A 74 1.19 0.65 -13.80
C ILE A 74 1.19 -0.06 -15.16
N ALA A 75 2.34 -0.52 -15.64
CA ALA A 75 2.46 -1.21 -16.92
C ALA A 75 1.70 -2.55 -16.95
N GLY A 76 1.60 -3.24 -15.81
CA GLY A 76 0.93 -4.53 -15.66
C GLY A 76 -0.59 -4.47 -15.49
N ALA A 77 -1.16 -3.30 -15.18
CA ALA A 77 -2.58 -3.17 -14.85
C ALA A 77 -3.48 -3.16 -16.11
N ARG A 78 -4.07 -4.31 -16.42
CA ARG A 78 -4.92 -4.49 -17.61
C ARG A 78 -6.41 -4.43 -17.30
N THR A 79 -6.83 -4.99 -16.17
CA THR A 79 -8.26 -5.06 -15.80
C THR A 79 -8.68 -3.86 -14.94
N PRO A 80 -9.99 -3.53 -14.88
CA PRO A 80 -10.51 -2.49 -13.99
C PRO A 80 -10.15 -2.70 -12.51
N THR A 81 -10.17 -3.95 -12.04
CA THR A 81 -9.75 -4.34 -10.69
C THR A 81 -8.26 -4.08 -10.46
N GLN A 82 -7.40 -4.51 -11.39
CA GLN A 82 -5.96 -4.25 -11.30
C GLN A 82 -5.65 -2.75 -11.30
N ARG A 83 -6.32 -1.98 -12.17
CA ARG A 83 -6.16 -0.52 -12.21
C ARG A 83 -6.60 0.14 -10.92
N SER A 84 -7.70 -0.33 -10.32
CA SER A 84 -8.16 0.17 -9.02
C SER A 84 -7.16 -0.14 -7.91
N TYR A 85 -6.59 -1.34 -7.89
CA TYR A 85 -5.51 -1.69 -6.97
C TYR A 85 -4.28 -0.79 -7.14
N VAL A 86 -3.82 -0.59 -8.38
CA VAL A 86 -2.65 0.27 -8.65
C VAL A 86 -2.90 1.73 -8.26
N LEU A 87 -4.09 2.27 -8.52
CA LEU A 87 -4.46 3.60 -8.05
C LEU A 87 -4.37 3.72 -6.52
N GLY A 88 -4.87 2.71 -5.80
CA GLY A 88 -4.73 2.66 -4.34
C GLY A 88 -3.26 2.65 -3.90
N PHE A 89 -2.43 1.82 -4.55
CA PHE A 89 -1.00 1.71 -4.22
C PHE A 89 -0.24 3.01 -4.46
N LEU A 90 -0.59 3.77 -5.51
CA LEU A 90 -0.01 5.09 -5.75
C LEU A 90 -0.39 6.08 -4.64
N CYS A 91 -1.63 6.03 -4.13
CA CYS A 91 -2.02 6.84 -2.99
C CYS A 91 -1.28 6.45 -1.70
N HIS A 92 -1.07 5.16 -1.46
CA HIS A 92 -0.25 4.67 -0.35
C HIS A 92 1.16 5.28 -0.41
N TYR A 93 1.86 5.08 -1.53
CA TYR A 93 3.21 5.60 -1.72
C TYR A 93 3.30 7.12 -1.55
N ALA A 94 2.35 7.87 -2.12
CA ALA A 94 2.30 9.32 -1.94
C ALA A 94 2.08 9.73 -0.48
N THR A 95 1.26 8.98 0.26
CA THR A 95 1.02 9.22 1.68
C THR A 95 2.31 9.00 2.48
N ASP A 96 3.00 7.89 2.24
CA ASP A 96 4.25 7.55 2.90
C ASP A 96 5.34 8.60 2.69
N CYS A 97 5.52 9.07 1.45
CA CYS A 97 6.49 10.09 1.12
C CYS A 97 6.23 11.40 1.89
N VAL A 98 4.98 11.73 2.17
CA VAL A 98 4.60 12.93 2.92
C VAL A 98 4.68 12.71 4.42
N MET A 99 4.22 11.55 4.92
CA MET A 99 3.98 11.33 6.35
C MET A 99 5.18 10.74 7.08
N HIS A 100 6.00 9.88 6.45
CA HIS A 100 7.15 9.26 7.11
C HIS A 100 8.12 10.26 7.77
N PRO A 101 8.43 11.43 7.17
CA PRO A 101 9.26 12.44 7.82
C PRO A 101 8.71 12.97 9.15
N TYR A 102 7.40 12.84 9.41
CA TYR A 102 6.75 13.37 10.62
C TYR A 102 6.40 12.30 11.65
N VAL A 103 6.41 11.02 11.26
CA VAL A 103 6.06 9.89 12.14
C VAL A 103 7.30 9.21 12.71
N ALA A 104 8.44 9.28 12.00
CA ALA A 104 9.72 8.70 12.42
C ALA A 104 10.73 9.74 12.96
N ALA A 105 10.28 10.96 13.26
CA ALA A 105 11.07 12.05 13.85
C ALA A 105 11.07 12.03 15.39
#